data_AF-A0A359E2J0-F1
#
_entry.id   AF-A0A359E2J0-F1
#
_cell.length_a   1.000
_cell.length_b   1.000
_cell.length_c   1.000
_cell.angle_alpha   90.00
_cell.angle_beta   90.00
_cell.angle_gamma   90.00
#
_symmetry.space_group_name_H-M   'P 1'
#
loop_
_entity.id
_entity.type
_entity.pdbx_description
1 polymer ?
#
loop_
_entity_poly.entity_id
_entity_poly.type
_entity_poly.pdbx_seq_one_letter_code
_entity_poly.pdbx_strand_id
1 'polypeptide(L)'
;MHIDHSKLVELLTDASGIEKDKVEEQLSELVAEIQEAIAEGDAYEVDGLGVFSGIGNNVIFIPADELATEINYKYVGMEPIELESGSVSDEDSTEDDPEIATDSDSGDEDDPFGGLLDDEDGDDEVEDPDASFSLDVPTQDEGEE
;
A
#
# COMPACT_ATOMS: atom_id res chain seq x y z
N MET A 1 12.01 -6.08 3.16
CA MET A 1 12.49 -4.91 2.40
C MET A 1 11.25 -4.29 1.77
N HIS A 2 10.98 -3.01 2.05
CA HIS A 2 9.85 -2.29 1.47
C HIS A 2 10.42 -1.29 0.46
N ILE A 3 9.91 -1.29 -0.77
CA ILE A 3 10.29 -0.33 -1.81
C ILE A 3 9.13 0.65 -1.93
N ASP A 4 9.39 1.92 -1.61
CA ASP A 4 8.45 3.02 -1.84
C ASP A 4 8.66 3.62 -3.24
N HIS A 5 7.75 4.52 -3.64
CA HIS A 5 7.79 5.17 -4.95
C HIS A 5 9.13 5.84 -5.25
N SER A 6 9.68 6.58 -4.27
CA SER A 6 10.96 7.30 -4.44
C SER A 6 12.09 6.31 -4.73
N LYS A 7 12.12 5.18 -4.00
CA LYS A 7 13.14 4.15 -4.19
C LYS A 7 12.98 3.42 -5.52
N LEU A 8 11.75 3.17 -5.97
CA LEU A 8 11.49 2.58 -7.28
C LEU A 8 12.02 3.48 -8.40
N VAL A 9 11.75 4.79 -8.33
CA VAL A 9 12.22 5.76 -9.32
C VAL A 9 13.75 5.82 -9.37
N GLU A 10 14.42 5.81 -8.21
CA GLU A 10 15.89 5.73 -8.14
C GLU A 10 16.42 4.47 -8.83
N LEU A 11 15.86 3.29 -8.50
CA LEU A 11 16.29 2.03 -9.08
C LEU A 11 16.10 1.98 -10.61
N LEU A 12 14.99 2.52 -11.10
CA LEU A 12 14.71 2.60 -12.53
C LEU A 12 15.64 3.58 -13.24
N THR A 13 15.93 4.73 -12.63
CA THR A 13 16.91 5.71 -13.14
C THR A 13 18.29 5.06 -13.27
N ASP A 14 18.74 4.37 -12.23
CA ASP A 14 20.05 3.71 -12.18
C ASP A 14 20.14 2.55 -13.20
N ALA A 15 19.08 1.77 -13.36
CA ALA A 15 19.07 0.60 -14.25
C ALA A 15 18.90 0.96 -15.74
N SER A 16 18.08 1.98 -16.04
CA SER A 16 17.74 2.36 -17.41
C SER A 16 18.58 3.51 -17.97
N GLY A 17 19.20 4.32 -17.11
CA GLY A 17 19.87 5.56 -17.49
C GLY A 17 18.92 6.67 -17.94
N ILE A 18 17.62 6.51 -17.73
CA ILE A 18 16.59 7.53 -18.01
C ILE A 18 16.62 8.57 -16.89
N GLU A 19 16.39 9.83 -17.22
CA GLU A 19 16.30 10.92 -16.24
C GLU A 19 15.12 10.71 -15.29
N LYS A 20 15.32 11.03 -14.02
CA LYS A 20 14.31 10.88 -12.95
C LYS A 20 12.93 11.41 -13.34
N ASP A 21 12.87 12.64 -13.85
CA ASP A 21 11.61 13.31 -14.21
C ASP A 21 10.83 12.52 -15.29
N LYS A 22 11.54 11.91 -16.24
CA LYS A 22 10.93 11.08 -17.29
C LYS A 22 10.45 9.74 -16.76
N VAL A 23 11.16 9.15 -15.80
CA VAL A 23 10.72 7.92 -15.13
C VAL A 23 9.42 8.19 -14.36
N GLU A 24 9.34 9.30 -13.64
CA GLU A 24 8.11 9.70 -12.93
C GLU A 24 6.94 9.93 -13.88
N GLU A 25 7.17 10.63 -15.00
CA GLU A 25 6.16 10.85 -16.05
C GLU A 25 5.64 9.52 -16.61
N GLN A 26 6.53 8.61 -16.99
CA GLN A 26 6.17 7.29 -17.54
C GLN A 26 5.41 6.42 -16.55
N LEU A 27 5.82 6.42 -15.27
CA LEU A 27 5.10 5.67 -14.23
C LEU A 27 3.70 6.24 -13.99
N SER A 28 3.57 7.57 -14.01
CA SER A 28 2.26 8.22 -13.87
C SER A 28 1.35 7.90 -15.06
N GLU A 29 1.88 7.93 -16.28
CA GLU A 29 1.16 7.59 -17.50
C GLU A 29 0.69 6.13 -17.47
N LEU A 30 1.59 5.19 -17.14
CA LEU A 30 1.24 3.78 -17.01
C LEU A 30 0.11 3.55 -15.99
N VAL A 31 0.18 4.19 -14.81
CA VAL A 31 -0.88 4.07 -13.80
C VAL A 31 -2.20 4.64 -14.29
N ALA A 32 -2.17 5.75 -15.03
CA ALA A 32 -3.37 6.34 -15.61
C ALA A 32 -4.01 5.41 -16.64
N GLU A 33 -3.22 4.83 -17.54
CA GLU A 33 -3.71 3.87 -18.55
C GLU A 33 -4.34 2.63 -17.92
N ILE A 34 -3.71 2.08 -16.86
CA ILE A 34 -4.27 0.95 -16.11
C ILE A 34 -5.62 1.33 -15.48
N GLN A 35 -5.71 2.51 -14.87
CA GLN A 35 -6.95 2.98 -14.25
C GLN A 35 -8.06 3.21 -15.29
N GLU A 36 -7.73 3.78 -16.44
CA GLU A 36 -8.66 4.02 -17.54
C GLU A 36 -9.22 2.69 -18.07
N ALA A 37 -8.37 1.74 -18.43
CA ALA A 37 -8.79 0.43 -18.91
C ALA A 37 -9.69 -0.31 -17.90
N ILE A 38 -9.34 -0.25 -16.60
CA ILE A 38 -10.14 -0.86 -15.55
C ILE A 38 -11.50 -0.16 -15.39
N ALA A 39 -11.55 1.18 -15.51
CA ALA A 39 -12.80 1.93 -15.44
C ALA A 39 -13.75 1.62 -16.60
N GLU A 40 -13.21 1.26 -17.76
CA GLU A 40 -13.97 0.79 -18.93
C GLU A 40 -14.45 -0.67 -18.79
N GLY A 41 -13.97 -1.38 -17.77
CA GLY A 41 -14.29 -2.79 -17.52
C GLY A 41 -13.37 -3.76 -18.24
N ASP A 42 -12.29 -3.25 -18.84
CA ASP A 42 -11.27 -4.04 -19.52
C ASP A 42 -10.12 -4.41 -18.58
N ALA A 43 -9.30 -5.36 -19.03
CA ALA A 43 -8.05 -5.73 -18.37
C ALA A 43 -6.87 -5.07 -19.10
N TYR A 44 -5.85 -4.66 -18.34
CA TYR A 44 -4.63 -4.06 -18.88
C TYR A 44 -3.46 -5.03 -18.68
N GLU A 45 -2.83 -5.45 -19.77
CA GLU A 45 -1.68 -6.36 -19.77
C GLU A 45 -0.38 -5.58 -19.94
N VAL A 46 0.55 -5.80 -19.03
CA VAL A 46 1.94 -5.31 -19.12
C VAL A 46 2.85 -6.50 -19.38
N ASP A 47 3.43 -6.55 -20.57
CA ASP A 47 4.36 -7.61 -20.98
C ASP A 47 5.48 -7.81 -19.95
N GLY A 48 5.69 -9.07 -19.55
CA GLY A 48 6.70 -9.46 -18.57
C GLY A 48 6.38 -9.11 -17.10
N LEU A 49 5.33 -8.31 -16.85
CA LEU A 49 4.90 -7.96 -15.49
C LEU A 49 3.63 -8.72 -15.10
N GLY A 50 2.55 -8.61 -15.88
CA GLY A 50 1.28 -9.26 -15.58
C GLY A 50 0.05 -8.49 -16.05
N VAL A 51 -1.12 -8.94 -15.60
CA VAL A 51 -2.43 -8.41 -16.00
C VAL A 51 -3.11 -7.75 -14.81
N PHE A 52 -3.65 -6.56 -15.03
CA PHE A 52 -4.49 -5.82 -14.10
C PHE A 52 -5.94 -5.91 -14.54
N SER A 53 -6.87 -6.18 -13.61
CA SER A 53 -8.30 -6.30 -13.91
C SER A 53 -9.16 -5.75 -12.77
N GLY A 54 -10.25 -5.06 -13.10
CA GLY A 54 -11.24 -4.60 -12.14
C GLY A 54 -12.26 -5.67 -11.78
N ILE A 55 -12.39 -5.99 -10.48
CA ILE A 55 -13.48 -6.82 -9.96
C ILE A 55 -14.22 -6.06 -8.86
N GLY A 56 -15.38 -5.50 -9.23
CA GLY A 56 -16.16 -4.63 -8.35
C GLY A 56 -15.36 -3.37 -8.00
N ASN A 57 -15.08 -3.16 -6.72
CA ASN A 57 -14.29 -2.01 -6.23
C ASN A 57 -12.79 -2.33 -6.06
N ASN A 58 -12.36 -3.54 -6.44
CA ASN A 58 -10.98 -3.99 -6.24
C ASN A 58 -10.24 -4.11 -7.57
N VAL A 59 -8.96 -3.78 -7.56
CA VAL A 59 -8.03 -4.11 -8.63
C VAL A 59 -7.35 -5.43 -8.29
N ILE A 60 -7.45 -6.40 -9.20
CA ILE A 60 -6.76 -7.68 -9.12
C ILE A 60 -5.55 -7.63 -10.05
N PHE A 61 -4.41 -8.08 -9.54
CA PHE A 61 -3.18 -8.22 -10.31
C PHE A 61 -2.82 -9.71 -10.41
N ILE A 62 -2.59 -10.17 -11.64
CA ILE A 62 -2.16 -11.53 -11.95
C ILE A 62 -0.75 -11.42 -12.54
N PRO A 63 0.31 -11.81 -11.81
CA PRO A 63 1.68 -11.70 -12.31
C PRO A 63 1.91 -12.60 -13.52
N ALA A 64 2.76 -12.17 -14.45
CA ALA A 64 3.22 -13.00 -15.56
C ALA A 64 4.02 -14.20 -15.02
N ASP A 65 3.99 -15.33 -15.74
CA ASP A 65 4.65 -16.58 -15.31
C ASP A 65 6.15 -16.39 -15.02
N GLU A 66 6.84 -15.57 -15.82
CA GLU A 66 8.25 -15.25 -15.64
C GLU A 66 8.50 -14.53 -14.31
N LEU A 67 7.72 -13.48 -14.03
CA LEU A 67 7.79 -12.73 -12.78
C LEU A 67 7.40 -13.60 -11.58
N ALA A 68 6.33 -14.39 -11.70
CA ALA A 68 5.90 -15.30 -10.66
C ALA A 68 6.98 -16.34 -10.32
N THR A 69 7.70 -16.83 -11.33
CA THR A 69 8.82 -17.75 -11.17
C THR A 69 10.03 -17.06 -10.52
N GLU A 70 10.36 -15.84 -10.93
CA GLU A 70 11.47 -15.08 -10.36
C GLU A 70 11.22 -14.73 -8.88
N ILE A 71 10.01 -14.30 -8.54
CA ILE A 71 9.59 -14.05 -7.15
C ILE A 71 9.71 -15.34 -6.32
N ASN A 72 9.28 -16.47 -6.88
CA ASN A 72 9.25 -17.75 -6.18
C ASN A 72 10.53 -18.58 -6.39
N TYR A 73 11.61 -18.03 -6.93
CA TYR A 73 12.80 -18.79 -7.36
C TYR A 73 13.35 -19.75 -6.28
N LYS A 74 13.21 -19.41 -4.99
CA LYS A 74 13.61 -20.25 -3.85
C LYS A 74 12.70 -21.48 -3.62
N TYR A 75 11.50 -21.48 -4.16
CA TYR A 75 10.44 -22.47 -3.98
C TYR A 75 10.04 -23.17 -5.28
N VAL A 76 10.62 -22.78 -6.43
CA VAL A 76 10.40 -23.46 -7.72
C VAL A 76 10.84 -24.93 -7.59
N GLY A 77 9.89 -25.85 -7.81
CA GLY A 77 10.13 -27.30 -7.73
C GLY A 77 9.81 -27.94 -6.38
N MET A 78 9.33 -27.19 -5.39
CA MET A 78 8.73 -27.75 -4.16
C MET A 78 7.22 -27.89 -4.35
N GLU A 79 6.64 -29.00 -3.87
CA GLU A 79 5.19 -29.15 -3.84
C GLU A 79 4.59 -28.12 -2.85
N PRO A 80 3.44 -27.50 -3.17
CA PRO A 80 2.73 -26.64 -2.23
C PRO A 80 2.44 -27.40 -0.94
N ILE A 81 2.81 -26.83 0.20
CA ILE A 81 2.41 -27.36 1.50
C ILE A 81 0.94 -27.02 1.74
N GLU A 82 0.08 -28.02 1.75
CA GLU A 82 -1.30 -27.87 2.20
C GLU A 82 -1.30 -27.72 3.73
N LEU A 83 -1.54 -26.51 4.22
CA LEU A 83 -1.84 -26.32 5.62
C LEU A 83 -3.26 -26.84 5.86
N GLU A 84 -3.37 -27.96 6.59
CA GLU A 84 -4.64 -28.39 7.15
C GLU A 84 -5.18 -27.21 7.97
N SER A 85 -6.30 -26.64 7.54
CA SER A 85 -6.95 -25.52 8.20
C SER A 85 -7.39 -25.95 9.60
N GLY A 86 -6.50 -25.86 10.58
CA GLY A 86 -6.75 -26.35 11.94
C GLY A 86 -5.58 -26.52 12.90
N SER A 87 -4.31 -26.38 12.49
CA SER A 87 -3.18 -26.63 13.40
C SER A 87 -2.01 -25.65 13.23
N VAL A 88 -2.25 -24.37 13.55
CA VAL A 88 -1.20 -23.56 14.18
C VAL A 88 -1.31 -23.82 15.68
N SER A 89 -0.72 -24.92 16.13
CA SER A 89 -0.27 -25.02 17.51
C SER A 89 1.07 -24.30 17.57
N ASP A 90 1.08 -23.13 18.20
CA ASP A 90 2.28 -22.55 18.80
C ASP A 90 2.85 -23.59 19.77
N GLU A 91 3.81 -24.40 19.35
CA GLU A 91 4.69 -25.11 20.27
C GLU A 91 5.98 -25.53 19.56
N ASP A 92 7.09 -25.09 20.15
CA ASP A 92 8.42 -25.70 20.11
C ASP A 92 9.43 -25.26 19.03
N SER A 93 9.89 -24.00 19.14
CA SER A 93 11.30 -23.68 18.87
C SER A 93 12.14 -24.06 20.10
N THR A 94 12.47 -25.34 20.27
CA THR A 94 13.61 -25.74 21.11
C THR A 94 14.87 -25.80 20.22
N GLU A 95 15.46 -24.63 20.00
CA GLU A 95 16.89 -24.58 19.67
C GLU A 95 17.69 -24.80 20.98
N ASP A 96 18.43 -25.89 20.98
CA ASP A 96 19.41 -26.32 21.98
C ASP A 96 20.51 -25.24 22.11
N ASP A 97 20.39 -24.35 23.09
CA ASP A 97 21.45 -23.41 23.49
C ASP A 97 22.07 -23.87 24.82
N PRO A 98 23.40 -24.10 24.89
CA PRO A 98 24.03 -24.61 26.10
C PRO A 98 24.30 -23.50 27.12
N GLU A 99 23.67 -23.66 28.29
CA GLU A 99 24.10 -23.20 29.62
C GLU A 99 24.72 -21.80 29.77
N ILE A 100 23.91 -20.81 30.16
CA ILE A 100 24.35 -19.79 31.13
C ILE A 100 23.29 -19.64 32.23
N ALA A 101 23.58 -20.22 33.39
CA ALA A 101 22.89 -19.90 34.63
C ALA A 101 23.45 -18.59 35.20
N THR A 102 22.60 -17.58 35.39
CA THR A 102 22.72 -16.63 36.50
C THR A 102 21.34 -16.20 36.96
N ASP A 103 21.08 -16.57 38.21
CA ASP A 103 19.95 -16.23 39.05
C ASP A 103 19.96 -14.74 39.46
N SER A 104 18.79 -14.25 39.89
CA SER A 104 18.54 -13.09 40.76
C SER A 104 17.95 -11.81 40.13
N ASP A 105 16.62 -11.70 40.31
CA ASP A 105 15.92 -10.69 41.14
C ASP A 105 16.06 -9.19 40.79
N SER A 106 14.93 -8.58 40.42
CA SER A 106 14.35 -7.32 40.95
C SER A 106 13.49 -6.60 39.90
N GLY A 107 12.33 -6.08 40.33
CA GLY A 107 11.24 -5.61 39.49
C GLY A 107 11.32 -4.17 38.96
N ASP A 108 10.20 -3.79 38.33
CA ASP A 108 9.63 -2.47 37.97
C ASP A 108 8.79 -2.73 36.69
N GLU A 109 7.46 -2.87 36.73
CA GLU A 109 6.46 -1.78 36.76
C GLU A 109 6.59 -0.75 35.62
N ASP A 110 6.64 -1.20 34.37
CA ASP A 110 6.33 -0.35 33.20
C ASP A 110 4.95 -0.70 32.62
N ASP A 111 3.90 -0.07 33.18
CA ASP A 111 2.57 -0.02 32.56
C ASP A 111 2.57 1.03 31.42
N PRO A 112 2.44 0.61 30.14
CA PRO A 112 2.50 1.51 29.00
C PRO A 112 1.27 2.43 28.85
N PHE A 113 0.27 2.35 29.74
CA PHE A 113 -0.94 3.16 29.69
C PHE A 113 -1.00 4.29 30.74
N GLY A 114 0.04 4.44 31.58
CA GLY A 114 0.08 5.42 32.67
C GLY A 114 0.09 6.91 32.29
N GLY A 115 0.00 7.24 31.00
CA GLY A 115 0.04 8.62 30.48
C GLY A 115 -1.18 9.05 29.65
N LEU A 116 -2.25 8.25 29.58
CA LEU A 116 -3.42 8.56 28.72
C LEU A 116 -4.51 9.40 29.43
N LEU A 117 -4.33 9.76 30.70
CA LEU A 117 -5.35 10.48 31.48
C LEU A 117 -4.73 11.65 32.26
N ASP A 118 -4.27 12.68 31.53
CA ASP A 118 -4.13 14.03 32.08
C ASP A 118 -4.20 15.05 30.93
N ASP A 119 -5.41 15.51 30.62
CA ASP A 119 -5.70 16.88 30.18
C ASP A 119 -7.24 17.03 30.06
N GLU A 120 -7.84 17.46 31.17
CA GLU A 120 -9.18 18.06 31.22
C GLU A 120 -9.08 19.55 30.86
N ASP A 121 -10.05 20.01 30.07
CA ASP A 121 -10.53 21.38 29.86
C ASP A 121 -9.82 22.32 28.85
N GLY A 122 -10.56 22.65 27.78
CA GLY A 122 -10.22 23.70 26.84
C GLY A 122 -11.27 23.89 25.72
N ASP A 123 -12.47 24.33 26.12
CA ASP A 123 -13.52 24.93 25.29
C ASP A 123 -12.94 25.93 24.27
N ASP A 124 -13.20 25.77 22.96
CA ASP A 124 -13.35 26.90 22.04
C ASP A 124 -14.11 26.45 20.77
N GLU A 125 -15.26 27.08 20.59
CA GLU A 125 -16.17 27.01 19.44
C GLU A 125 -15.43 27.23 18.10
N VAL A 126 -15.55 26.29 17.17
CA VAL A 126 -15.31 26.60 15.75
C VAL A 126 -16.60 27.16 15.15
N GLU A 127 -16.71 28.49 15.14
CA GLU A 127 -17.68 29.24 14.34
C GLU A 127 -17.54 28.87 12.85
N ASP A 128 -18.64 28.42 12.24
CA ASP A 128 -18.88 28.39 10.80
C ASP A 128 -18.64 29.76 10.16
N PRO A 129 -17.80 29.87 9.11
CA PRO A 129 -17.91 30.95 8.13
C PRO A 129 -18.64 30.47 6.88
N ASP A 130 -19.92 30.13 7.03
CA ASP A 130 -20.86 30.15 5.91
C ASP A 130 -21.15 31.61 5.55
N ALA A 131 -20.29 32.20 4.70
CA ALA A 131 -20.54 33.52 4.14
C ALA A 131 -19.90 33.69 2.75
N SER A 132 -20.79 33.90 1.77
CA SER A 132 -20.55 34.54 0.47
C SER A 132 -20.16 33.63 -0.71
N PHE A 133 -21.07 32.71 -1.04
CA PHE A 133 -21.30 32.32 -2.43
C PHE A 133 -21.91 33.53 -3.18
N SER A 134 -21.15 34.16 -4.09
CA SER A 134 -21.65 35.14 -5.06
C SER A 134 -20.63 35.36 -6.17
N LEU A 135 -20.85 34.72 -7.32
CA LEU A 135 -20.54 35.29 -8.65
C LEU A 135 -21.20 34.40 -9.72
N ASP A 136 -22.42 34.73 -10.09
CA ASP A 136 -22.76 35.49 -11.31
C ASP A 136 -23.09 34.51 -12.45
N VAL A 137 -24.36 34.07 -12.44
CA VAL A 137 -24.99 33.39 -13.57
C VAL A 137 -25.29 34.46 -14.61
N PRO A 138 -24.65 34.46 -15.80
CA PRO A 138 -25.11 35.31 -16.89
C PRO A 138 -26.50 34.84 -17.30
N THR A 139 -27.48 35.67 -16.95
CA THR A 139 -28.87 35.57 -17.39
C THR A 139 -28.87 35.91 -18.88
N GLN A 140 -28.91 34.90 -19.74
CA GLN A 140 -29.21 35.10 -21.15
C GLN A 140 -30.71 35.01 -21.30
N ASP A 141 -31.37 36.17 -21.13
CA ASP A 141 -32.78 36.32 -21.46
C ASP A 141 -33.00 37.43 -22.51
N GLU A 142 -33.80 37.03 -23.48
CA GLU A 142 -34.58 37.76 -24.49
C GLU A 142 -33.95 38.49 -25.68
N GLY A 143 -34.52 38.14 -26.84
CA GLY A 143 -34.59 38.93 -28.07
C GLY A 143 -34.50 38.04 -29.31
N GLU A 144 -35.49 37.81 -30.17
CA GLU A 144 -36.90 38.19 -30.33
C GLU A 144 -37.31 37.47 -31.65
N GLU A 145 -38.52 36.91 -31.74
CA GLU A 145 -39.23 36.70 -33.03
C GLU A 145 -40.43 37.65 -33.09
#